data_AF-A0A7V7D0G6-F1
#
_entry.id   AF-A0A7V7D0G6-F1
#
_cell.length_a   1.000
_cell.length_b   1.000
_cell.length_c   1.000
_cell.angle_alpha   90.00
_cell.angle_beta   90.00
_cell.angle_gamma   90.00
#
_symmetry.space_group_name_H-M   'P 1'
#
loop_
_entity.id
_entity.type
_entity.pdbx_description
1 polymer ?
#
loop_
_entity_poly.entity_id
_entity_poly.type
_entity_poly.pdbx_seq_one_letter_code
_entity_poly.pdbx_strand_id
1 'polypeptide(L)'
;GEPWMLAGLLGVNLACYFFARLGFANLWRDIRFFLIQMAVILLLFFLKYGFMEGLWPGLRTGSQIFLLFLPGTILLRTTQGSQMIGSLKKVMPERLAFLLFTSLRFVPFFARESREIAIAQQLRGAPVGIRRAWNPMHWKDLFQCLMIPLMVRALKTARAAAMSAEARGFEDRSRP
;
A
#
# COMPACT_ATOMS: atom_id res chain seq x y z
N GLY A 1 19.29 27.56 -14.13
CA GLY A 1 18.46 26.34 -14.18
C GLY A 1 17.87 25.99 -12.81
N GLU A 2 18.72 25.56 -11.86
CA GLU A 2 18.47 25.10 -10.47
C GLU A 2 17.38 25.81 -9.60
N PRO A 3 17.61 26.79 -8.67
CA PRO A 3 16.57 27.23 -7.71
C PRO A 3 15.25 27.78 -8.28
N TRP A 4 15.21 28.49 -9.42
CA TRP A 4 13.96 28.90 -10.10
C TRP A 4 12.97 27.71 -10.23
N MET A 5 13.47 26.57 -10.71
CA MET A 5 12.66 25.37 -10.95
C MET A 5 12.23 24.73 -9.63
N LEU A 6 13.10 24.72 -8.62
CA LEU A 6 12.75 24.25 -7.28
C LEU A 6 11.68 25.13 -6.63
N ALA A 7 11.78 26.46 -6.76
CA ALA A 7 10.77 27.41 -6.27
C ALA A 7 9.43 27.26 -7.00
N GLY A 8 9.44 27.07 -8.31
CA GLY A 8 8.25 26.78 -9.11
C GLY A 8 7.57 25.46 -8.68
N LEU A 9 8.34 24.39 -8.51
CA LEU A 9 7.84 23.11 -8.01
C LEU A 9 7.32 23.21 -6.57
N LEU A 10 7.93 24.03 -5.72
CA LEU A 10 7.44 24.33 -4.36
C LEU A 10 6.09 25.06 -4.41
N GLY A 11 5.97 26.08 -5.25
CA GLY A 11 4.73 26.84 -5.46
C GLY A 11 3.59 25.97 -5.99
N VAL A 12 3.86 25.13 -6.99
CA VAL A 12 2.87 24.17 -7.52
C VAL A 12 2.47 23.14 -6.46
N ASN A 13 3.41 22.62 -5.68
CA ASN A 13 3.08 21.69 -4.58
C ASN A 13 2.26 22.37 -3.47
N LEU A 14 2.60 23.60 -3.08
CA LEU A 14 1.83 24.38 -2.09
C LEU A 14 0.42 24.70 -2.60
N ALA A 15 0.27 25.05 -3.89
CA ALA A 15 -1.03 25.24 -4.52
C ALA A 15 -1.85 23.93 -4.52
N CYS A 16 -1.27 22.80 -4.95
CA CYS A 16 -1.92 21.49 -4.85
C CYS A 16 -2.29 21.12 -3.41
N TYR A 17 -1.44 21.43 -2.42
CA TYR A 17 -1.71 21.19 -1.01
C TYR A 17 -2.91 22.01 -0.50
N PHE A 18 -2.96 23.30 -0.89
CA PHE A 18 -4.03 24.22 -0.53
C PHE A 18 -5.37 23.81 -1.18
N PHE A 19 -5.35 23.46 -2.47
CA PHE A 19 -6.52 22.92 -3.17
C PHE A 19 -7.00 21.57 -2.61
N ALA A 20 -6.09 20.73 -2.09
CA ALA A 20 -6.43 19.41 -1.56
C ALA A 20 -7.12 19.41 -0.18
N ARG A 21 -7.21 20.57 0.51
CA ARG A 21 -7.83 20.71 1.85
C ARG A 21 -7.44 19.60 2.85
N LEU A 22 -6.18 19.18 2.82
CA LEU A 22 -5.68 18.10 3.68
C LEU A 22 -5.65 18.56 5.15
N GLY A 23 -6.47 17.93 6.00
CA GLY A 23 -6.62 18.33 7.40
C GLY A 23 -5.30 18.31 8.20
N PHE A 24 -5.18 19.22 9.17
CA PHE A 24 -3.97 19.48 9.97
C PHE A 24 -3.23 18.23 10.49
N ALA A 25 -3.96 17.20 10.92
CA ALA A 25 -3.37 15.95 11.42
C ALA A 25 -2.56 15.17 10.35
N ASN A 26 -2.88 15.35 9.07
CA ASN A 26 -2.13 14.76 7.96
C ASN A 26 -0.88 15.59 7.63
N LEU A 27 -0.99 16.93 7.63
CA LEU A 27 0.17 17.84 7.50
C LEU A 27 1.22 17.53 8.57
N TRP A 28 0.79 17.37 9.82
CA TRP A 28 1.68 17.04 10.94
C TRP A 28 2.39 15.70 10.76
N ARG A 29 1.70 14.68 10.18
CA ARG A 29 2.31 13.38 9.88
C ARG A 29 3.39 13.51 8.79
N ASP A 30 3.13 14.31 7.76
CA ASP A 30 4.07 14.52 6.63
C ASP A 30 5.29 15.31 7.07
N ILE A 31 5.10 16.38 7.87
CA ILE A 31 6.18 17.14 8.51
C ILE A 31 7.02 16.23 9.40
N ARG A 32 6.40 15.32 10.16
CA ARG A 32 7.15 14.38 11.02
C ARG A 32 7.98 13.37 10.20
N PHE A 33 7.44 12.85 9.10
CA PHE A 33 8.22 12.01 8.19
C PHE A 33 9.38 12.80 7.54
N PHE A 34 9.13 14.03 7.10
CA PHE A 34 10.15 14.92 6.55
C PHE A 34 11.28 15.20 7.55
N LEU A 35 10.95 15.51 8.81
CA LEU A 35 11.94 15.75 9.87
C LEU A 35 12.82 14.52 10.14
N ILE A 36 12.22 13.33 10.23
CA ILE A 36 12.96 12.07 10.42
C ILE A 36 13.86 11.79 9.21
N GLN A 37 13.34 11.98 8.00
CA GLN A 37 14.11 11.81 6.75
C GLN A 37 15.28 12.80 6.66
N MET A 38 15.05 14.08 6.97
CA MET A 38 16.09 15.12 7.04
C MET A 38 17.18 14.75 8.04
N ALA A 39 16.80 14.29 9.23
CA ALA A 39 17.76 13.84 10.25
C ALA A 39 18.60 12.65 9.75
N VAL A 40 18.01 11.66 9.07
CA VAL A 40 18.76 10.52 8.49
C VAL A 40 19.71 10.97 7.38
N ILE A 41 19.27 11.85 6.47
CA ILE A 41 20.12 12.35 5.37
C ILE A 41 21.28 13.18 5.92
N LEU A 42 21.01 14.09 6.87
CA LEU A 42 22.04 14.88 7.53
C LEU A 42 23.00 14.00 8.33
N LEU A 43 22.53 12.98 9.04
CA LEU A 43 23.38 12.03 9.76
C LEU A 43 24.32 11.26 8.81
N LEU A 44 23.81 10.79 7.66
CA LEU A 44 24.62 10.10 6.65
C LEU A 44 25.66 11.03 6.00
N PHE A 45 25.29 12.28 5.69
CA PHE A 45 26.24 13.26 5.15
C PHE A 45 27.27 13.70 6.19
N PHE A 46 26.87 13.87 7.45
CA PHE A 46 27.76 14.16 8.56
C PHE A 46 28.80 13.04 8.76
N LEU A 47 28.37 11.77 8.73
CA LEU A 47 29.27 10.62 8.87
C LEU A 47 30.24 10.46 7.68
N LYS A 48 29.89 10.99 6.49
CA LYS A 48 30.67 10.83 5.25
C LYS A 48 31.58 12.03 4.92
N TYR A 49 31.17 13.25 5.28
CA TYR A 49 31.85 14.51 4.89
C TYR A 49 32.13 15.47 6.06
N GLY A 50 31.70 15.16 7.29
CA GLY A 50 31.89 16.03 8.45
C GLY A 50 30.91 17.22 8.54
N PHE A 51 30.97 17.96 9.66
CA PHE A 51 29.95 18.95 10.05
C PHE A 51 29.79 20.11 9.06
N MET A 52 30.91 20.71 8.65
CA MET A 52 30.89 21.97 7.90
C MET A 52 30.57 21.76 6.40
N GLU A 53 31.03 20.65 5.80
CA GLU A 53 30.80 20.36 4.38
C GLU A 53 29.50 19.58 4.13
N GLY A 54 29.02 18.78 5.09
CA GLY A 54 27.82 17.95 4.93
C GLY A 54 26.48 18.69 5.06
N LEU A 55 26.44 19.84 5.75
CA LEU A 55 25.21 20.58 6.07
C LEU A 55 24.47 21.10 4.82
N TRP A 56 25.17 21.81 3.94
CA TRP A 56 24.56 22.45 2.77
C TRP A 56 24.09 21.44 1.71
N PRO A 57 24.89 20.40 1.32
CA PRO A 57 24.43 19.34 0.43
C PRO A 57 23.30 18.51 1.04
N GLY A 58 23.35 18.23 2.36
CA GLY A 58 22.32 17.48 3.06
C GLY A 58 20.95 18.19 3.04
N LEU A 59 20.91 19.50 3.34
CA LEU A 59 19.70 20.31 3.28
C LEU A 59 19.14 20.41 1.85
N ARG A 60 20.01 20.57 0.85
CA ARG A 60 19.62 20.60 -0.58
C ARG A 60 19.03 19.26 -1.03
N THR A 61 19.65 18.15 -0.65
CA THR A 61 19.20 16.80 -1.03
C THR A 61 17.91 16.43 -0.31
N GLY A 62 17.80 16.73 0.99
CA GLY A 62 16.60 16.47 1.79
C GLY A 62 15.38 17.22 1.27
N SER A 63 15.54 18.50 0.91
CA SER A 63 14.46 19.28 0.27
C SER A 63 14.09 18.74 -1.12
N GLN A 64 15.04 18.37 -1.97
CA GLN A 64 14.75 17.78 -3.28
C GLN A 64 13.94 16.48 -3.18
N ILE A 65 14.30 15.55 -2.29
CA ILE A 65 13.56 14.30 -2.11
C ILE A 65 12.17 14.58 -1.52
N PHE A 66 12.04 15.56 -0.61
CA PHE A 66 10.74 15.96 -0.10
C PHE A 66 9.82 16.53 -1.21
N LEU A 67 10.32 17.44 -2.05
CA LEU A 67 9.57 17.97 -3.20
C LEU A 67 9.15 16.86 -4.19
N LEU A 68 9.95 15.80 -4.34
CA LEU A 68 9.62 14.65 -5.19
C LEU A 68 8.52 13.76 -4.58
N PHE A 69 8.51 13.57 -3.26
CA PHE A 69 7.51 12.76 -2.56
C PHE A 69 6.16 13.47 -2.38
N LEU A 70 6.16 14.80 -2.23
CA LEU A 70 4.98 15.63 -1.98
C LEU A 70 3.83 15.43 -3.01
N PRO A 71 4.06 15.46 -4.34
CA PRO A 71 2.97 15.23 -5.31
C PRO A 71 2.47 13.78 -5.27
N GLY A 72 3.36 12.82 -4.98
CA GLY A 72 2.99 11.41 -4.82
C GLY A 72 2.10 11.17 -3.60
N THR A 73 2.40 11.78 -2.45
CA THR A 73 1.57 11.64 -1.25
C THR A 73 0.24 12.38 -1.38
N ILE A 74 0.19 13.52 -2.10
CA ILE A 74 -1.07 14.16 -2.48
C ILE A 74 -1.89 13.23 -3.37
N LEU A 75 -1.32 12.71 -4.47
CA LEU A 75 -2.01 11.83 -5.41
C LEU A 75 -2.60 10.58 -4.74
N LEU A 76 -1.83 9.92 -3.87
CA LEU A 76 -2.30 8.75 -3.09
C LEU A 76 -3.43 9.07 -2.09
N ARG A 77 -3.61 10.33 -1.71
CA ARG A 77 -4.61 10.76 -0.71
C ARG A 77 -5.85 11.40 -1.32
N THR A 78 -5.69 12.18 -2.38
CA THR A 78 -6.81 12.78 -3.11
C THR A 78 -7.51 11.75 -4.01
N THR A 79 -6.75 10.82 -4.58
CA THR A 79 -7.30 9.81 -5.50
C THR A 79 -7.65 8.55 -4.72
N GLN A 80 -8.94 8.28 -4.55
CA GLN A 80 -9.38 6.96 -4.08
C GLN A 80 -8.87 5.88 -5.05
N GLY A 81 -8.47 4.71 -4.54
CA GLY A 81 -7.93 3.63 -5.39
C GLY A 81 -8.88 3.21 -6.52
N SER A 82 -10.19 3.33 -6.31
CA SER A 82 -11.22 3.18 -7.35
C SER A 82 -11.06 4.13 -8.54
N GLN A 83 -10.75 5.41 -8.27
CA GLN A 83 -10.55 6.43 -9.29
C GLN A 83 -9.20 6.25 -10.01
N MET A 84 -8.15 5.79 -9.32
CA MET A 84 -6.87 5.42 -9.97
C MET A 84 -7.08 4.35 -11.04
N ILE A 85 -7.86 3.30 -10.73
CA ILE A 85 -8.16 2.22 -11.69
C ILE A 85 -9.01 2.76 -12.86
N GLY A 86 -9.96 3.67 -12.59
CA GLY A 86 -10.76 4.34 -13.60
C GLY A 86 -9.94 5.20 -14.57
N SER A 87 -8.89 5.86 -14.08
CA SER A 87 -7.93 6.58 -14.93
C SER A 87 -7.00 5.63 -15.68
N LEU A 88 -6.54 4.54 -15.06
CA LEU A 88 -5.66 3.55 -15.68
C LEU A 88 -6.31 2.84 -16.88
N LYS A 89 -7.65 2.68 -16.87
CA LYS A 89 -8.44 2.23 -18.02
C LYS A 89 -8.22 3.05 -19.31
N LYS A 90 -7.79 4.32 -19.21
CA LYS A 90 -7.55 5.17 -20.39
C LYS A 90 -6.19 4.94 -21.05
N VAL A 91 -5.25 4.30 -20.35
CA VAL A 91 -3.86 4.11 -20.80
C VAL A 91 -3.55 2.64 -21.10
N MET A 92 -4.29 1.72 -20.48
CA MET A 92 -4.01 0.29 -20.53
C MET A 92 -5.12 -0.48 -21.28
N PRO A 93 -4.79 -1.52 -22.07
CA PRO A 93 -5.78 -2.32 -22.80
C PRO A 93 -6.93 -2.84 -21.93
N GLU A 94 -8.15 -2.80 -22.47
CA GLU A 94 -9.41 -3.17 -21.78
C GLU A 94 -9.32 -4.47 -20.97
N ARG A 95 -8.76 -5.54 -21.57
CA ARG A 95 -8.60 -6.86 -20.92
C ARG A 95 -7.78 -6.77 -19.63
N LEU A 96 -6.67 -6.03 -19.64
CA LEU A 96 -5.82 -5.87 -18.46
C LEU A 96 -6.52 -5.00 -17.40
N ALA A 97 -7.25 -3.96 -17.82
CA ALA A 97 -7.91 -3.05 -16.90
C ALA A 97 -9.12 -3.68 -16.21
N PHE A 98 -9.85 -4.56 -16.92
CA PHE A 98 -10.89 -5.42 -16.35
C PHE A 98 -10.32 -6.39 -15.31
N LEU A 99 -9.20 -7.05 -15.61
CA LEU A 99 -8.52 -7.96 -14.67
C LEU A 99 -8.05 -7.23 -13.41
N LEU A 100 -7.34 -6.09 -13.55
CA LEU A 100 -6.90 -5.29 -12.39
C LEU A 100 -8.07 -4.82 -11.52
N PHE A 101 -9.14 -4.30 -12.13
CA PHE A 101 -10.32 -3.86 -11.39
C PHE A 101 -10.98 -5.01 -10.62
N THR A 102 -11.08 -6.18 -11.24
CA THR A 102 -11.65 -7.39 -10.63
C THR A 102 -10.79 -7.88 -9.45
N SER A 103 -9.46 -7.99 -9.63
CA SER A 103 -8.53 -8.35 -8.56
C SER A 103 -8.59 -7.37 -7.39
N LEU A 104 -8.59 -6.07 -7.66
CA LEU A 104 -8.63 -5.03 -6.62
C LEU A 104 -9.98 -4.98 -5.88
N ARG A 105 -11.08 -5.42 -6.50
CA ARG A 105 -12.37 -5.65 -5.82
C ARG A 105 -12.34 -6.85 -4.87
N PHE A 106 -11.54 -7.88 -5.14
CA PHE A 106 -11.39 -9.03 -4.24
C PHE A 106 -10.46 -8.79 -3.05
N VAL A 107 -9.49 -7.86 -3.15
CA VAL A 107 -8.61 -7.47 -2.02
C VAL A 107 -9.37 -7.17 -0.71
N PRO A 108 -10.40 -6.30 -0.66
CA PRO A 108 -11.14 -6.02 0.58
C PRO A 108 -11.94 -7.21 1.10
N PHE A 109 -12.33 -8.17 0.25
CA PHE A 109 -12.97 -9.41 0.66
C PHE A 109 -11.95 -10.33 1.35
N PHE A 110 -10.82 -10.61 0.72
CA PHE A 110 -9.73 -11.40 1.32
C PHE A 110 -9.16 -10.76 2.60
N ALA A 111 -9.14 -9.43 2.70
CA ALA A 111 -8.74 -8.72 3.92
C ALA A 111 -9.68 -8.95 5.12
N ARG A 112 -10.98 -9.21 4.87
CA ARG A 112 -11.94 -9.60 5.93
C ARG A 112 -11.74 -11.06 6.32
N GLU A 113 -11.72 -11.96 5.34
CA GLU A 113 -11.55 -13.41 5.55
C GLU A 113 -10.26 -13.72 6.33
N SER A 114 -9.13 -13.10 5.95
CA SER A 114 -7.85 -13.25 6.65
C SER A 114 -7.87 -12.70 8.08
N ARG A 115 -8.64 -11.63 8.34
CA ARG A 115 -8.84 -11.09 9.70
C ARG A 115 -9.68 -12.02 10.56
N GLU A 116 -10.77 -12.59 10.04
CA GLU A 116 -11.60 -13.56 10.75
C GLU A 116 -10.81 -14.81 11.14
N ILE A 117 -10.01 -15.33 10.20
CA ILE A 117 -9.16 -16.50 10.46
C ILE A 117 -8.04 -16.14 11.45
N ALA A 118 -7.44 -14.95 11.37
CA ALA A 118 -6.47 -14.50 12.37
C ALA A 118 -7.07 -14.44 13.79
N ILE A 119 -8.30 -13.94 13.93
CA ILE A 119 -9.03 -13.92 15.22
C ILE A 119 -9.32 -15.36 15.69
N ALA A 120 -9.81 -16.23 14.80
CA ALA A 120 -10.10 -17.63 15.13
C ALA A 120 -8.85 -18.41 15.57
N GLN A 121 -7.67 -18.08 15.05
CA GLN A 121 -6.40 -18.68 15.46
C GLN A 121 -5.85 -18.07 16.75
N GLN A 122 -6.00 -16.76 16.98
CA GLN A 122 -5.70 -16.13 18.27
C GLN A 122 -6.51 -16.75 19.41
N LEU A 123 -7.80 -17.04 19.19
CA LEU A 123 -8.67 -17.75 20.15
C LEU A 123 -8.20 -19.18 20.46
N ARG A 124 -7.43 -19.81 19.56
CA ARG A 124 -6.81 -21.13 19.75
C ARG A 124 -5.43 -21.05 20.42
N GLY A 125 -5.04 -19.87 20.92
CA GLY A 125 -3.72 -19.62 21.52
C GLY A 125 -2.57 -19.49 20.51
N ALA A 126 -2.84 -19.60 19.21
CA ALA A 126 -1.79 -19.47 18.20
C ALA A 126 -1.27 -18.01 18.14
N PRO A 127 0.04 -17.79 17.99
CA PRO A 127 0.69 -16.47 18.14
C PRO A 127 0.47 -15.50 16.97
N VAL A 128 -0.71 -15.53 16.32
CA VAL A 128 -1.01 -14.92 15.02
C VAL A 128 -1.38 -13.43 15.14
N GLY A 129 -0.44 -12.61 15.63
CA GLY A 129 -0.62 -11.16 15.81
C GLY A 129 0.26 -10.32 14.89
N ILE A 130 -0.23 -9.15 14.46
CA ILE A 130 0.52 -8.17 13.63
C ILE A 130 1.91 -7.88 14.23
N ARG A 131 2.01 -7.82 15.56
CA ARG A 131 3.26 -7.56 16.30
C ARG A 131 4.28 -8.71 16.24
N ARG A 132 3.83 -9.96 16.02
CA ARG A 132 4.70 -11.14 15.83
C ARG A 132 4.98 -11.47 14.37
N ALA A 133 4.10 -11.06 13.45
CA ALA A 133 4.36 -11.11 12.01
C ALA A 133 5.60 -10.29 11.59
N TRP A 134 6.06 -9.34 12.43
CA TRP A 134 7.30 -8.61 12.22
C TRP A 134 8.58 -9.45 12.48
N ASN A 135 8.48 -10.59 13.18
CA ASN A 135 9.62 -11.46 13.43
C ASN A 135 9.64 -12.62 12.40
N PRO A 136 10.62 -12.67 11.46
CA PRO A 136 10.67 -13.68 10.41
C PRO A 136 10.79 -15.12 10.95
N MET A 137 11.29 -15.30 12.17
CA MET A 137 11.38 -16.64 12.80
C MET A 137 10.00 -17.28 12.98
N HIS A 138 8.95 -16.49 13.22
CA HIS A 138 7.59 -16.96 13.47
C HIS A 138 6.75 -17.09 12.19
N TRP A 139 7.32 -16.84 11.00
CA TRP A 139 6.58 -16.91 9.74
C TRP A 139 6.14 -18.33 9.38
N LYS A 140 6.89 -19.36 9.80
CA LYS A 140 6.48 -20.77 9.62
C LYS A 140 5.18 -21.07 10.35
N ASP A 141 5.10 -20.69 11.63
CA ASP A 141 3.88 -20.84 12.44
C ASP A 141 2.74 -20.00 11.87
N LEU A 142 3.02 -18.76 11.44
CA LEU A 142 2.03 -17.89 10.81
C LEU A 142 1.45 -18.52 9.53
N PHE A 143 2.29 -19.15 8.71
CA PHE A 143 1.86 -19.83 7.48
C PHE A 143 1.02 -21.08 7.80
N GLN A 144 1.48 -21.93 8.73
CA GLN A 144 0.76 -23.14 9.12
C GLN A 144 -0.57 -22.83 9.80
N CYS A 145 -0.62 -21.84 10.69
CA CYS A 145 -1.85 -21.45 11.40
C CYS A 145 -2.80 -20.60 10.56
N LEU A 146 -2.34 -19.80 9.60
CA LEU A 146 -3.20 -18.90 8.82
C LEU A 146 -3.46 -19.37 7.38
N MET A 147 -2.41 -19.67 6.62
CA MET A 147 -2.52 -19.94 5.17
C MET A 147 -3.14 -21.31 4.88
N ILE A 148 -2.77 -22.36 5.62
CA ILE A 148 -3.36 -23.69 5.45
C ILE A 148 -4.89 -23.67 5.70
N PRO A 149 -5.42 -23.16 6.83
CA PRO A 149 -6.87 -23.10 7.02
C PRO A 149 -7.58 -22.11 6.08
N LEU A 150 -6.92 -21.04 5.62
CA LEU A 150 -7.41 -20.20 4.51
C LEU A 150 -7.64 -21.04 3.24
N MET A 151 -6.65 -21.82 2.81
CA MET A 151 -6.75 -22.68 1.63
C MET A 151 -7.83 -23.76 1.80
N VAL A 152 -7.93 -24.39 2.98
CA VAL A 152 -8.96 -25.40 3.26
C VAL A 152 -10.36 -24.78 3.27
N ARG A 153 -10.55 -23.58 3.83
CA ARG A 153 -11.82 -22.84 3.73
C ARG A 153 -12.16 -22.52 2.29
N ALA A 154 -11.22 -21.94 1.52
CA ALA A 154 -11.43 -21.61 0.11
C ALA A 154 -11.83 -22.84 -0.72
N LEU A 155 -11.16 -23.98 -0.53
CA LEU A 155 -11.48 -25.23 -1.22
C LEU A 155 -12.86 -25.79 -0.81
N LYS A 156 -13.25 -25.70 0.47
CA LYS A 156 -14.59 -26.09 0.93
C LYS A 156 -15.68 -25.19 0.33
N THR A 157 -15.47 -23.87 0.28
CA THR A 157 -16.39 -22.93 -0.35
C THR A 157 -16.52 -23.20 -1.86
N ALA A 158 -15.41 -23.48 -2.54
CA ALA A 158 -15.43 -23.87 -3.96
C ALA A 158 -16.22 -25.17 -4.20
N ARG A 159 -16.04 -26.20 -3.36
CA ARG A 159 -16.84 -27.45 -3.46
C ARG A 159 -18.32 -27.23 -3.17
N ALA A 160 -18.67 -26.41 -2.18
CA ALA A 160 -20.06 -26.07 -1.89
C ALA A 160 -20.73 -25.32 -3.05
N ALA A 161 -19.98 -24.42 -3.71
CA ALA A 161 -20.43 -23.74 -4.93
C ALA A 161 -20.60 -24.71 -6.12
N ALA A 162 -19.68 -25.66 -6.30
CA ALA A 162 -19.76 -26.70 -7.34
C ALA A 162 -20.99 -27.60 -7.16
N MET A 163 -21.18 -28.20 -5.97
CA MET A 163 -22.38 -29.02 -5.69
C MET A 163 -23.69 -28.22 -5.83
N SER A 164 -23.67 -26.92 -5.53
CA SER A 164 -24.83 -26.04 -5.73
C SER A 164 -25.11 -25.72 -7.20
N ALA A 165 -24.11 -25.86 -8.09
CA ALA A 165 -24.27 -25.72 -9.53
C ALA A 165 -24.71 -27.05 -10.17
N GLU A 166 -24.12 -28.17 -9.75
CA GLU A 166 -24.54 -29.54 -10.11
C GLU A 166 -26.03 -29.76 -9.77
N ALA A 167 -26.45 -29.44 -8.54
CA ALA A 167 -27.86 -29.49 -8.12
C ALA A 167 -28.79 -28.51 -8.88
N ARG A 168 -28.25 -27.58 -9.68
CA ARG A 168 -28.98 -26.68 -10.57
C ARG A 168 -28.87 -27.06 -12.05
N GLY A 169 -28.29 -28.22 -12.37
CA GLY A 169 -28.20 -28.76 -13.73
C GLY A 169 -27.10 -28.16 -14.61
N PHE A 170 -26.03 -27.60 -14.04
CA PHE A 170 -24.93 -26.98 -14.82
C PHE A 170 -23.96 -27.96 -15.51
N GLU A 171 -24.20 -29.27 -15.44
CA GLU A 171 -23.22 -30.30 -15.84
C GLU A 171 -23.02 -30.46 -17.37
N ASP A 172 -23.89 -29.87 -18.20
CA ASP A 172 -24.02 -30.19 -19.63
C ASP A 172 -23.58 -29.07 -20.60
N ARG A 173 -22.44 -28.40 -20.36
CA ARG A 173 -21.88 -27.39 -21.30
C ARG A 173 -20.35 -27.41 -21.49
N SER A 174 -19.66 -28.48 -21.12
CA SER A 174 -18.19 -28.61 -21.26
C SER A 174 -17.73 -29.84 -22.05
N ARG A 175 -18.49 -30.19 -23.09
CA ARG A 175 -18.12 -31.04 -24.25
C ARG A 175 -18.82 -30.46 -25.50
N PRO A 176 -18.32 -30.63 -26.74
CA PRO A 176 -17.24 -31.53 -27.19
C PRO A 176 -15.82 -30.98 -26.98
#